data_AF-A0A6I7Q6H9-F1
#
_entry.id   AF-A0A6I7Q6H9-F1
#
_cell.length_a   1.000
_cell.length_b   1.000
_cell.length_c   1.000
_cell.angle_alpha   90.00
_cell.angle_beta   90.00
_cell.angle_gamma   90.00
#
_symmetry.space_group_name_H-M   'P 1'
#
loop_
_entity.id
_entity.type
_entity.pdbx_description
1 polymer ?
#
loop_
_entity_poly.entity_id
_entity_poly.type
_entity_poly.pdbx_seq_one_letter_code
_entity_poly.pdbx_strand_id
1 'polypeptide(L)'
;VGDGGPAVEIAAGLLGGALATTAHAAKAGTRVLINTSPEPFTNWAASITEDLGVFGGLLLALTHPLVFLGLLGLFLLLVIWLLPKLWRGIKRVFRLLLRLFGVRAEGPAPRAREAPDR
;
A
#
# COMPACT_ATOMS: atom_id res chain seq x y z
N VAL A 1 22.94 -19.82 9.14
CA VAL A 1 22.13 -19.50 7.94
C VAL A 1 21.98 -20.79 7.16
N GLY A 2 20.75 -21.20 6.86
CA GLY A 2 20.41 -22.55 6.41
C GLY A 2 20.91 -22.85 4.99
N ASP A 3 21.31 -24.09 4.78
CA ASP A 3 21.96 -24.68 3.59
C ASP A 3 21.09 -24.72 2.31
N GLY A 4 20.36 -23.65 2.02
CA GLY A 4 19.41 -23.57 0.89
C GLY A 4 20.06 -23.23 -0.46
N GLY A 5 21.36 -22.93 -0.48
CA GLY A 5 22.06 -22.42 -1.65
C GLY A 5 21.65 -20.98 -2.04
N PRO A 6 22.38 -20.35 -2.98
CA PRO A 6 22.22 -18.93 -3.31
C PRO A 6 20.79 -18.54 -3.75
N ALA A 7 20.07 -19.46 -4.39
CA ALA A 7 18.71 -19.23 -4.85
C ALA A 7 17.72 -19.04 -3.70
N VAL A 8 17.85 -19.80 -2.62
CA VAL A 8 16.97 -19.69 -1.44
C VAL A 8 17.27 -18.40 -0.67
N GLU A 9 18.54 -18.00 -0.58
CA GLU A 9 18.92 -16.73 0.06
C GLU A 9 18.37 -15.52 -0.69
N ILE A 10 18.47 -15.51 -2.03
CA ILE A 10 17.89 -14.45 -2.87
C ILE A 10 16.36 -14.42 -2.71
N ALA A 11 15.71 -15.58 -2.74
CA ALA A 11 14.26 -15.66 -2.55
C ALA A 11 13.84 -15.15 -1.16
N ALA A 12 14.55 -15.54 -0.11
CA ALA A 12 14.31 -15.07 1.26
C ALA A 12 14.53 -13.55 1.38
N GLY A 13 15.58 -13.02 0.75
CA GLY A 13 15.85 -11.57 0.71
C GLY A 13 14.75 -10.78 -0.02
N LEU A 14 14.28 -11.28 -1.17
CA LEU A 14 13.17 -10.65 -1.91
C LEU A 14 11.86 -10.70 -1.13
N LEU A 15 11.52 -11.84 -0.54
CA LEU A 15 10.32 -11.99 0.30
C LEU A 15 10.39 -11.08 1.52
N GLY A 16 11.52 -11.07 2.24
CA GLY A 16 11.75 -10.18 3.38
C GLY A 16 11.68 -8.70 2.99
N GLY A 17 12.31 -8.31 1.88
CA GLY A 17 12.30 -6.94 1.37
C GLY A 17 10.91 -6.48 0.93
N ALA A 18 10.13 -7.33 0.27
CA ALA A 18 8.75 -7.05 -0.10
C ALA A 18 7.83 -6.88 1.13
N LEU A 19 8.00 -7.73 2.14
CA LEU A 19 7.30 -7.61 3.42
C LEU A 19 7.65 -6.29 4.13
N ALA A 20 8.94 -5.95 4.24
CA ALA A 20 9.40 -4.72 4.86
C ALA A 20 8.87 -3.47 4.14
N THR A 21 8.95 -3.44 2.81
CA THR A 21 8.43 -2.34 1.99
C THR A 21 6.91 -2.18 2.19
N THR A 22 6.19 -3.29 2.22
CA THR A 22 4.74 -3.30 2.46
C THR A 22 4.40 -2.76 3.85
N ALA A 23 5.16 -3.14 4.89
CA ALA A 23 4.99 -2.62 6.24
C ALA A 23 5.20 -1.10 6.30
N HIS A 24 6.25 -0.59 5.65
CA HIS A 24 6.48 0.85 5.55
C HIS A 24 5.37 1.59 4.79
N ALA A 25 4.90 1.03 3.67
CA ALA A 25 3.80 1.60 2.90
C ALA A 25 2.49 1.61 3.71
N ALA A 26 2.21 0.55 4.46
CA ALA A 26 1.07 0.49 5.37
C ALA A 26 1.18 1.57 6.46
N LYS A 27 2.33 1.73 7.11
CA LYS A 27 2.57 2.78 8.11
C LYS A 27 2.39 4.19 7.54
N ALA A 28 2.92 4.44 6.34
CA ALA A 28 2.74 5.71 5.64
C ALA A 28 1.26 5.95 5.27
N GLY A 29 0.54 4.92 4.80
CA GLY A 29 -0.89 5.00 4.49
C GLY A 29 -1.75 5.27 5.71
N THR A 30 -1.48 4.58 6.83
CA THR A 30 -2.12 4.85 8.12
C THR A 30 -1.84 6.27 8.55
N ARG A 31 -0.62 6.78 8.40
CA ARG A 31 -0.30 8.21 8.66
C ARG A 31 -1.14 9.15 7.82
N VAL A 32 -1.37 8.88 6.53
CA VAL A 32 -2.26 9.73 5.71
C VAL A 32 -3.71 9.69 6.21
N LEU A 33 -4.21 8.52 6.61
CA LEU A 33 -5.57 8.34 7.13
C LEU A 33 -5.78 8.94 8.53
N ILE A 34 -4.78 8.89 9.40
CA ILE A 34 -4.87 9.43 10.77
C ILE A 34 -4.51 10.93 10.82
N ASN A 35 -3.66 11.45 9.93
CA ASN A 35 -3.36 12.89 9.90
C ASN A 35 -4.54 13.75 9.44
N THR A 36 -5.66 13.14 9.00
CA THR A 36 -6.93 13.84 8.80
C THR A 36 -7.72 14.14 10.09
N SER A 37 -7.31 13.62 11.27
CA SER A 37 -7.85 14.05 12.58
C SER A 37 -6.79 13.93 13.70
N PRO A 38 -6.43 15.01 14.41
CA PRO A 38 -5.50 14.97 15.53
C PRO A 38 -6.18 14.37 16.78
N GLU A 39 -6.56 13.09 16.72
CA GLU A 39 -7.17 12.40 17.86
C GLU A 39 -6.11 11.50 18.55
N PRO A 40 -5.73 11.81 19.81
CA PRO A 40 -4.61 11.17 20.51
C PRO A 40 -4.79 9.65 20.71
N PHE A 41 -6.04 9.17 20.83
CA PHE A 41 -6.35 7.76 21.01
C PHE A 41 -5.98 6.91 19.79
N THR A 42 -6.23 7.38 18.58
CA THR A 42 -5.95 6.62 17.35
C THR A 42 -4.45 6.50 17.10
N ASN A 43 -3.66 7.55 17.41
CA ASN A 43 -2.20 7.50 17.31
C ASN A 43 -1.58 6.54 18.33
N TRP A 44 -2.04 6.59 19.59
CA TRP A 44 -1.54 5.70 20.63
C TRP A 44 -1.91 4.23 20.37
N ALA A 45 -3.16 3.98 19.99
CA ALA A 45 -3.62 2.64 19.62
C ALA A 45 -2.84 2.08 18.42
N ALA A 46 -2.56 2.91 17.41
CA ALA A 46 -1.75 2.51 16.26
C ALA A 46 -0.33 2.10 16.67
N SER A 47 0.35 2.89 17.52
CA SER A 47 1.70 2.58 17.99
C SER A 47 1.75 1.29 18.82
N ILE A 48 0.82 1.13 19.77
CA ILE A 48 0.77 -0.06 20.62
C ILE A 48 0.46 -1.32 19.83
N THR A 49 -0.46 -1.22 18.86
CA THR A 49 -0.77 -2.36 17.98
C THR A 49 0.44 -2.77 17.16
N GLU A 50 1.27 -1.81 16.73
CA GLU A 50 2.50 -2.08 16.00
C GLU A 50 3.52 -2.82 16.90
N ASP A 51 3.75 -2.33 18.11
CA ASP A 51 4.71 -2.93 19.06
C ASP A 51 4.26 -4.34 19.49
N LEU A 52 3.00 -4.51 19.86
CA LEU A 52 2.43 -5.81 20.22
C LEU A 52 2.43 -6.77 19.03
N GLY A 53 2.20 -6.27 17.81
CA GLY A 53 2.25 -7.07 16.59
C GLY A 53 3.65 -7.63 16.32
N VAL A 54 4.70 -6.81 16.49
CA VAL A 54 6.09 -7.25 16.32
C VAL A 54 6.48 -8.27 17.37
N PHE A 55 6.26 -7.96 18.66
CA PHE A 55 6.58 -8.87 19.75
C PHE A 55 5.79 -10.17 19.67
N GLY A 56 4.47 -10.08 19.48
CA GLY A 56 3.58 -11.23 19.35
C GLY A 56 3.93 -12.08 18.14
N GLY A 57 4.19 -11.46 16.98
CA GLY A 57 4.62 -12.15 15.77
C GLY A 57 5.93 -12.90 15.95
N LEU A 58 6.94 -12.28 16.57
CA LEU A 58 8.22 -12.93 16.84
C LEU A 58 8.08 -14.09 17.84
N LEU A 59 7.30 -13.90 18.90
CA LEU A 59 7.03 -14.96 19.87
C LEU A 59 6.32 -16.14 19.22
N LEU A 60 5.30 -15.89 18.39
CA LEU A 60 4.60 -16.91 17.60
C LEU A 60 5.54 -17.62 16.62
N ALA A 61 6.43 -16.88 15.96
CA ALA A 61 7.41 -17.47 15.03
C ALA A 61 8.36 -18.44 15.74
N LEU A 62 8.71 -18.18 17.00
CA LEU A 62 9.60 -19.04 17.80
C LEU A 62 8.87 -20.20 18.48
N THR A 63 7.68 -19.95 19.04
CA THR A 63 6.94 -20.93 19.86
C THR A 63 5.98 -21.80 19.06
N HIS A 64 5.33 -21.24 18.04
CA HIS A 64 4.33 -21.92 17.22
C HIS A 64 4.51 -21.60 15.72
N PRO A 65 5.58 -22.11 15.08
CA PRO A 65 5.95 -21.71 13.71
C PRO A 65 4.84 -21.95 12.68
N LEU A 66 4.07 -23.05 12.80
CA LEU A 66 2.97 -23.35 11.88
C LEU A 66 1.82 -22.35 11.99
N VAL A 67 1.50 -21.90 13.21
CA VAL A 67 0.47 -20.87 13.43
C VAL A 67 0.93 -19.54 12.84
N PHE A 68 2.19 -19.17 13.08
CA PHE A 68 2.79 -17.99 12.48
C PHE A 68 2.73 -18.03 10.95
N LEU A 69 3.12 -19.15 10.33
CA LEU A 69 3.06 -19.32 8.87
C LEU A 69 1.63 -19.25 8.34
N GLY A 70 0.65 -19.83 9.04
CA GLY A 70 -0.76 -19.73 8.68
C GLY A 70 -1.28 -18.28 8.71
N LEU A 71 -0.96 -17.54 9.77
CA LEU A 71 -1.31 -16.12 9.90
C LEU A 71 -0.59 -15.25 8.85
N LEU A 72 0.68 -15.52 8.58
CA LEU A 72 1.46 -14.85 7.54
C LEU A 72 0.86 -15.11 6.15
N GLY A 73 0.49 -16.36 5.86
CA GLY A 73 -0.20 -16.73 4.62
C GLY A 73 -1.53 -15.99 4.46
N LEU A 74 -2.36 -15.95 5.51
CA LEU A 74 -3.61 -15.19 5.52
C LEU A 74 -3.38 -13.70 5.29
N PHE A 75 -2.40 -13.11 5.96
CA PHE A 75 -2.05 -11.70 5.79
C PHE A 75 -1.62 -11.40 4.34
N LEU A 76 -0.79 -12.26 3.74
CA LEU A 76 -0.37 -12.13 2.34
C LEU A 76 -1.56 -12.22 1.37
N LEU A 77 -2.48 -13.16 1.59
CA LEU A 77 -3.71 -13.25 0.78
C LEU A 77 -4.54 -11.96 0.87
N LEU A 78 -4.65 -11.40 2.07
CA LEU A 78 -5.37 -10.15 2.31
C LEU A 78 -4.69 -8.97 1.60
N VAL A 79 -3.36 -8.89 1.63
CA VAL A 79 -2.58 -7.89 0.87
C VAL A 79 -2.81 -8.07 -0.64
N ILE A 80 -2.67 -9.28 -1.17
CA ILE A 80 -2.87 -9.55 -2.61
C ILE A 80 -4.28 -9.14 -3.05
N TRP A 81 -5.29 -9.39 -2.22
CA TRP A 81 -6.67 -8.99 -2.49
C TRP A 81 -6.91 -7.48 -2.37
N LEU A 82 -6.30 -6.83 -1.39
CA LEU A 82 -6.51 -5.41 -1.09
C LEU A 82 -5.71 -4.49 -2.02
N LEU A 83 -4.52 -4.91 -2.44
CA LEU A 83 -3.61 -4.14 -3.29
C LEU A 83 -4.27 -3.61 -4.59
N PRO A 84 -5.01 -4.40 -5.39
CA PRO A 84 -5.68 -3.88 -6.58
C PRO A 84 -6.77 -2.84 -6.25
N LYS A 85 -7.42 -2.95 -5.09
CA LYS A 85 -8.41 -1.97 -4.63
C LYS A 85 -7.75 -0.66 -4.23
N LEU A 86 -6.66 -0.75 -3.46
CA LEU A 86 -5.85 0.41 -3.07
C LEU A 86 -5.31 1.14 -4.30
N TRP A 87 -4.77 0.39 -5.28
CA TRP A 87 -4.24 0.95 -6.52
C TRP A 87 -5.30 1.73 -7.32
N ARG A 88 -6.53 1.23 -7.37
CA ARG A 88 -7.66 1.95 -8.00
C ARG A 88 -7.99 3.25 -7.26
N GLY A 89 -7.93 3.25 -5.92
CA GLY A 89 -8.11 4.44 -5.09
C GLY A 89 -7.04 5.50 -5.36
N ILE A 90 -5.77 5.10 -5.34
CA ILE A 90 -4.62 5.97 -5.62
C ILE A 90 -4.76 6.60 -7.01
N LYS A 91 -5.09 5.81 -8.05
CA LYS A 91 -5.34 6.36 -9.40
C LYS A 91 -6.45 7.40 -9.45
N ARG A 92 -7.50 7.26 -8.63
CA ARG A 92 -8.59 8.26 -8.56
C ARG A 92 -8.10 9.56 -7.93
N VAL A 93 -7.37 9.48 -6.81
CA VAL A 93 -6.79 10.65 -6.14
C VAL A 93 -5.81 11.36 -7.06
N PHE A 94 -4.90 10.63 -7.73
CA PHE A 94 -3.98 11.23 -8.70
C PHE A 94 -4.70 11.92 -9.86
N ARG A 95 -5.77 11.32 -10.43
CA ARG A 95 -6.57 11.98 -11.47
C ARG A 95 -7.26 13.25 -10.95
N LEU A 96 -7.73 13.26 -9.71
CA LEU A 96 -8.32 14.44 -9.09
C LEU A 96 -7.27 15.54 -8.91
N LEU A 97 -6.09 15.20 -8.38
CA LEU A 97 -4.97 16.13 -8.24
C LEU A 97 -4.54 16.70 -9.59
N LEU A 98 -4.35 15.87 -10.62
CA LEU A 98 -3.98 16.32 -11.98
C LEU A 98 -5.02 17.27 -12.60
N ARG A 99 -6.31 17.08 -12.30
CA ARG A 99 -7.38 18.01 -12.72
C ARG A 99 -7.32 19.34 -11.97
N LEU A 100 -7.04 19.30 -10.66
CA LEU A 100 -6.90 20.50 -9.83
C LEU A 100 -5.64 21.30 -10.19
N PHE A 101 -4.54 20.64 -10.55
CA PHE A 101 -3.32 21.25 -11.03
C PHE A 101 -3.35 21.62 -12.54
N GLY A 102 -4.52 21.57 -13.17
CA GLY A 102 -4.76 22.34 -14.39
C GLY A 102 -4.17 21.78 -15.69
N VAL A 103 -4.06 20.45 -15.85
CA VAL A 103 -3.86 19.88 -17.21
C VAL A 103 -5.18 19.99 -17.97
N ARG A 104 -5.55 21.20 -18.38
CA ARG A 104 -6.52 21.42 -19.46
C ARG A 104 -5.81 21.07 -20.75
N ALA A 105 -6.01 19.85 -21.23
CA ALA A 105 -5.77 19.58 -22.63
C ALA A 105 -6.78 20.42 -23.42
N GLU A 106 -6.34 21.56 -23.93
CA GLU A 106 -7.08 22.28 -24.97
C GLU A 106 -7.19 21.34 -26.18
N GLY A 107 -8.35 20.70 -26.32
CA GLY A 107 -8.72 20.02 -27.55
C GLY A 107 -8.95 21.05 -28.65
N PRO A 108 -8.57 20.78 -29.91
CA PRO A 108 -8.70 21.77 -30.97
C PRO A 108 -10.17 22.12 -31.19
N ALA A 109 -10.46 23.43 -31.19
CA ALA A 109 -11.81 23.95 -31.39
C ALA A 109 -12.41 23.43 -32.71
N PRO A 110 -13.70 23.03 -32.74
CA PRO A 110 -14.36 22.67 -33.99
C PRO A 110 -14.32 23.88 -34.92
N ARG A 111 -13.66 23.76 -36.08
CA ARG A 111 -13.68 24.80 -37.11
C ARG A 111 -15.14 25.12 -37.41
N ALA A 112 -15.52 26.37 -37.13
CA ALA A 112 -16.82 26.91 -37.44
C ALA A 112 -17.09 26.64 -38.92
N ARG A 113 -18.28 26.10 -39.20
CA ARG A 113 -18.79 25.89 -40.54
C ARG A 113 -18.73 27.24 -41.28
N GLU A 114 -17.94 27.31 -42.35
CA GLU A 114 -18.06 28.37 -43.35
C GLU A 114 -19.49 28.32 -43.90
N ALA A 115 -20.27 29.35 -43.58
CA ALA A 115 -21.52 29.64 -44.28
C ALA A 115 -21.16 30.38 -45.57
N PRO A 116 -21.61 29.94 -46.76
CA PRO A 116 -21.41 30.67 -47.99
C PRO A 116 -22.23 31.96 -47.98
N ASP A 117 -21.56 33.08 -48.20
CA ASP A 117 -22.13 34.41 -48.39
C ASP A 117 -22.97 34.44 -49.68
N ARG A 118 -24.06 35.22 -49.67
CA ARG A 118 -25.04 35.29 -50.77
C ARG A 118 -24.55 36.09 -51.96
#